data_AF-A0A2T3AS07-F1
#
_entry.id   AF-A0A2T3AS07-F1
#
_cell.length_a   1.000
_cell.length_b   1.000
_cell.length_c   1.000
_cell.angle_alpha   90.00
_cell.angle_beta   90.00
_cell.angle_gamma   90.00
#
_symmetry.space_group_name_H-M   'P 1'
#
loop_
_entity.id
_entity.type
_entity.pdbx_description
1 polymer ?
#
loop_
_entity_poly.entity_id
_entity_poly.type
_entity_poly.pdbx_seq_one_letter_code
_entity_poly.pdbx_strand_id
1 'polypeptide(L)'
;MDAPTEPNKRVFDPQTNLNCNAQIRQLVFPDEIVHYEAEAGVTRLLFYSEVRPYSSYFLRRLAELHDDTIVVSIAGVVRANEKTKMIAAFGVHFGGDASKYNVKGLVPGTLPQTSQVAELYALKLAIDAMMDISDEAPVEIKQLVIMTESLYLTQGLSKDIWKWEQNGWRTNKKTPVANVKAVKELHGVIKDLEGQGRKVEFWMVDRKFNDKASFLAIEALVEGGVEVQEVKGKKKAKKSKKPKKKTKAGSGDGNKPGDNLEDAKTDGDEQGSKEGSKGWDC
;
A
#
# COMPACT_ATOMS: atom_id res chain seq x y z
N MET A 1 -29.53 -17.14 -15.01
CA MET A 1 -28.07 -17.29 -14.99
C MET A 1 -27.55 -15.98 -14.45
N ASP A 2 -27.30 -15.93 -13.16
CA ASP A 2 -26.75 -14.73 -12.53
C ASP A 2 -25.35 -14.47 -13.08
N ALA A 3 -25.05 -13.21 -13.40
CA ALA A 3 -23.71 -12.81 -13.80
C ALA A 3 -22.70 -13.28 -12.72
N PRO A 4 -21.48 -13.70 -13.08
CA PRO A 4 -20.47 -13.98 -12.09
C PRO A 4 -20.28 -12.72 -11.25
N THR A 5 -20.71 -12.77 -9.99
CA THR A 5 -20.37 -11.74 -9.00
C THR A 5 -18.87 -11.57 -9.07
N GLU A 6 -18.39 -10.35 -9.32
CA GLU A 6 -16.96 -10.08 -9.30
C GLU A 6 -16.38 -10.67 -8.02
N PRO A 7 -15.25 -11.42 -8.09
CA PRO A 7 -14.64 -11.95 -6.89
C PRO A 7 -14.40 -10.80 -5.90
N ASN A 8 -14.84 -11.00 -4.66
CA ASN A 8 -14.80 -9.99 -3.60
C ASN A 8 -13.37 -9.43 -3.47
N LYS A 9 -13.10 -8.26 -4.03
CA LYS A 9 -11.76 -7.67 -4.02
C LYS A 9 -11.45 -7.28 -2.57
N ARG A 10 -10.38 -7.84 -1.98
CA ARG A 10 -9.90 -7.53 -0.63
C ARG A 10 -9.10 -6.23 -0.63
N VAL A 11 -9.61 -5.21 -1.31
CA VAL A 11 -8.95 -3.92 -1.47
C VAL A 11 -9.73 -2.94 -0.63
N PHE A 12 -9.08 -2.36 0.36
CA PHE A 12 -9.67 -1.29 1.13
C PHE A 12 -9.62 0.00 0.29
N ASP A 13 -10.78 0.64 0.14
CA ASP A 13 -10.89 1.98 -0.44
C ASP A 13 -11.33 2.95 0.67
N PRO A 14 -10.47 3.89 1.09
CA PRO A 14 -10.84 4.85 2.14
C PRO A 14 -11.99 5.79 1.71
N GLN A 15 -12.29 5.90 0.41
CA GLN A 15 -13.37 6.76 -0.08
C GLN A 15 -14.75 6.16 0.12
N THR A 16 -14.89 4.83 0.20
CA THR A 16 -16.20 4.19 0.44
C THR A 16 -16.71 4.44 1.85
N ASN A 17 -15.81 4.79 2.78
CA ASN A 17 -16.14 5.16 4.16
C ASN A 17 -16.53 6.65 4.32
N LEU A 18 -16.50 7.42 3.24
CA LEU A 18 -17.01 8.79 3.24
C LEU A 18 -18.37 8.82 2.57
N ASN A 19 -19.42 9.21 3.29
CA ASN A 19 -20.74 9.48 2.71
C ASN A 19 -20.74 10.83 1.96
N CYS A 20 -19.76 11.04 1.09
CA CYS A 20 -19.56 12.30 0.38
C CYS A 20 -20.23 12.28 -0.99
N ASN A 21 -21.02 13.33 -1.28
CA ASN A 21 -21.47 13.67 -2.62
C ASN A 21 -20.28 13.55 -3.59
N ALA A 22 -20.47 12.83 -4.70
CA ALA A 22 -19.44 12.41 -5.66
C ALA A 22 -18.53 13.54 -6.24
N GLN A 23 -18.81 14.79 -5.91
CA GLN A 23 -18.08 15.99 -6.35
C GLN A 23 -16.88 16.35 -5.46
N ILE A 24 -16.71 15.76 -4.28
CA ILE A 24 -15.54 16.00 -3.41
C ILE A 24 -14.75 14.68 -3.28
N ARG A 25 -14.01 14.32 -4.34
CA ARG A 25 -12.95 13.29 -4.24
C ARG A 25 -11.75 13.89 -3.48
N GLN A 26 -11.87 14.05 -2.18
CA GLN A 26 -10.70 14.34 -1.35
C GLN A 26 -9.88 13.06 -1.22
N LEU A 27 -8.59 13.14 -1.52
CA LEU A 27 -7.63 12.10 -1.16
C LEU A 27 -7.66 12.00 0.36
N VAL A 28 -8.15 10.88 0.87
CA VAL A 28 -8.18 10.61 2.30
C VAL A 28 -6.81 10.06 2.70
N PHE A 29 -6.07 10.82 3.50
CA PHE A 29 -4.79 10.35 4.01
C PHE A 29 -5.01 9.49 5.25
N PRO A 30 -4.19 8.44 5.49
CA PRO A 30 -4.26 7.66 6.73
C PRO A 30 -4.33 8.50 7.99
N ASP A 31 -3.50 9.54 8.12
CA ASP A 31 -3.49 10.42 9.31
C ASP A 31 -4.84 11.14 9.59
N GLU A 32 -5.76 11.18 8.62
CA GLU A 32 -7.07 11.84 8.73
C GLU A 32 -8.19 10.89 9.18
N ILE A 33 -8.09 9.60 8.87
CA ILE A 33 -9.13 8.60 9.17
C ILE A 33 -8.68 7.49 10.11
N VAL A 34 -7.39 7.41 10.42
CA VAL A 34 -6.84 6.38 11.30
C VAL A 34 -6.67 6.97 12.70
N HIS A 35 -7.35 6.40 13.70
CA HIS A 35 -7.35 6.88 15.08
C HIS A 35 -6.92 5.77 16.05
N TYR A 36 -5.90 6.05 16.86
CA TYR A 36 -5.49 5.17 17.94
C TYR A 36 -6.39 5.35 19.17
N GLU A 37 -7.11 4.31 19.53
CA GLU A 37 -7.90 4.21 20.76
C GLU A 37 -7.02 3.64 21.88
N ALA A 38 -6.54 4.50 22.77
CA ALA A 38 -5.56 4.11 23.79
C ALA A 38 -6.08 3.09 24.81
N GLU A 39 -7.37 3.13 25.15
CA GLU A 39 -7.99 2.22 26.13
C GLU A 39 -8.06 0.79 25.59
N ALA A 40 -8.48 0.63 24.33
CA ALA A 40 -8.49 -0.67 23.67
C ALA A 40 -7.10 -1.09 23.19
N GLY A 41 -6.15 -0.16 23.07
CA GLY A 41 -4.80 -0.43 22.56
C GLY A 41 -4.78 -0.76 21.07
N VAL A 42 -5.79 -0.34 20.31
CA VAL A 42 -5.92 -0.62 18.87
C VAL A 42 -6.16 0.65 18.09
N THR A 43 -6.03 0.56 16.77
CA THR A 43 -6.30 1.66 15.85
C THR A 43 -7.57 1.35 15.07
N ARG A 44 -8.43 2.35 14.93
CA ARG A 44 -9.73 2.27 14.27
C ARG A 44 -9.84 3.24 13.12
N LEU A 45 -10.86 3.02 12.28
CA LEU A 45 -11.27 3.99 11.28
C LEU A 45 -12.23 5.02 11.89
N LEU A 46 -12.08 6.25 11.44
CA LEU A 46 -13.02 7.34 11.65
C LEU A 46 -14.00 7.40 10.48
N PHE A 47 -15.29 7.44 10.81
CA PHE A 47 -16.38 7.72 9.90
C PHE A 47 -16.81 9.18 10.02
N TYR A 48 -17.01 9.85 8.89
CA TYR A 48 -17.48 11.23 8.85
C TYR A 48 -18.87 11.26 8.20
N SER A 49 -19.91 11.55 9.00
CA SER A 49 -21.30 11.62 8.53
C SER A 49 -21.56 12.87 7.68
N GLU A 50 -20.83 13.98 7.90
CA GLU A 50 -20.88 15.20 7.10
C GLU A 50 -19.46 15.76 6.83
N VAL A 51 -19.05 15.85 5.56
CA VAL A 51 -17.82 16.55 5.16
C VAL A 51 -18.17 18.02 4.86
N ARG A 52 -18.03 18.88 5.87
CA ARG A 52 -18.10 20.34 5.70
C ARG A 52 -16.69 20.91 5.50
N PRO A 53 -16.51 22.08 4.84
CA PRO A 53 -15.20 22.68 4.57
C PRO A 53 -14.60 23.30 5.84
N TYR A 54 -14.38 22.49 6.87
CA TYR A 54 -13.73 22.90 8.11
C TYR A 54 -12.28 22.41 8.14
N SER A 55 -11.46 23.03 8.98
CA SER A 55 -10.11 22.55 9.27
C SER A 55 -10.15 21.10 9.80
N SER A 56 -9.14 20.29 9.48
CA SER A 56 -9.02 18.87 9.88
C SER A 56 -9.28 18.61 11.38
N TYR A 57 -8.88 19.53 12.26
CA TYR A 57 -9.14 19.46 13.71
C TYR A 57 -10.63 19.43 14.07
N PHE A 58 -11.47 20.17 13.35
CA PHE A 58 -12.90 20.26 13.64
C PHE A 58 -13.64 19.02 13.14
N LEU A 59 -13.23 18.48 11.99
CA LEU A 59 -13.80 17.25 11.45
C LEU A 59 -13.63 16.09 12.44
N ARG A 60 -12.45 15.94 13.06
CA ARG A 60 -12.19 14.86 14.03
C ARG A 60 -13.15 14.84 15.22
N ARG A 61 -13.74 15.99 15.58
CA ARG A 61 -14.70 16.09 16.69
C ARG A 61 -16.11 15.60 16.31
N LEU A 62 -16.41 15.56 15.03
CA LEU A 62 -17.68 15.10 14.47
C LEU A 62 -17.58 13.67 13.90
N ALA A 63 -16.40 13.05 14.02
CA ALA A 63 -16.16 11.71 13.54
C ALA A 63 -16.72 10.67 14.52
N GLU A 64 -17.33 9.63 13.97
CA GLU A 64 -17.70 8.43 14.69
C GLU A 64 -16.60 7.37 14.51
N LEU A 65 -16.39 6.51 15.51
CA LEU A 65 -15.46 5.39 15.39
C LEU A 65 -16.18 4.20 14.78
N HIS A 66 -15.55 3.54 13.81
CA HIS A 66 -15.91 2.17 13.46
C HIS A 66 -15.40 1.23 14.55
N ASP A 67 -16.25 0.95 15.52
CA ASP A 67 -15.97 0.07 16.67
C ASP A 67 -15.84 -1.42 16.28
N ASP A 68 -16.28 -1.79 15.07
CA ASP A 68 -16.11 -3.12 14.48
C ASP A 68 -14.93 -3.23 13.49
N THR A 69 -14.16 -2.15 13.30
CA THR A 69 -13.00 -2.13 12.39
C THR A 69 -11.69 -1.85 13.11
N ILE A 70 -10.68 -2.68 12.82
CA ILE A 70 -9.30 -2.48 13.26
C ILE A 70 -8.42 -2.21 12.05
N VAL A 71 -7.52 -1.23 12.20
CA VAL A 71 -6.47 -0.92 11.23
C VAL A 71 -5.13 -1.33 11.82
N VAL A 72 -4.35 -2.10 11.06
CA VAL A 72 -3.04 -2.58 11.47
C VAL A 72 -2.03 -2.33 10.38
N SER A 73 -0.85 -1.84 10.76
CA SER A 73 0.28 -1.66 9.86
C SER A 73 1.24 -2.84 9.97
N ILE A 74 1.66 -3.40 8.83
CA ILE A 74 2.61 -4.51 8.80
C ILE A 74 3.81 -4.22 7.91
N ALA A 75 4.97 -4.73 8.30
CA ALA A 75 6.19 -4.62 7.52
C ALA A 75 7.08 -5.87 7.67
N GLY A 76 7.82 -6.16 6.62
CA GLY A 76 8.89 -7.16 6.62
C GLY A 76 10.20 -6.55 6.14
N VAL A 77 11.27 -6.76 6.90
CA VAL A 77 12.61 -6.23 6.60
C VAL A 77 13.60 -7.38 6.57
N VAL A 78 14.57 -7.33 5.66
CA VAL A 78 15.66 -8.30 5.60
C VAL A 78 16.99 -7.57 5.60
N ARG A 79 17.95 -8.09 6.37
CA ARG A 79 19.34 -7.62 6.38
C ARG A 79 20.29 -8.81 6.40
N ALA A 80 21.46 -8.63 5.81
CA ALA A 80 22.55 -9.60 5.97
C ALA A 80 23.18 -9.39 7.35
N ASN A 81 23.51 -10.48 8.04
CA ASN A 81 24.39 -10.42 9.20
C ASN A 81 25.86 -10.34 8.78
N GLU A 82 26.75 -10.24 9.77
CA GLU A 82 28.20 -10.20 9.57
C GLU A 82 28.74 -11.40 8.77
N LYS A 83 28.05 -12.55 8.84
CA LYS A 83 28.40 -13.80 8.14
C LYS A 83 27.67 -13.94 6.80
N THR A 84 27.19 -12.83 6.22
CA THR A 84 26.44 -12.74 4.95
C THR A 84 25.15 -13.56 4.88
N LYS A 85 24.65 -14.07 6.02
CA LYS A 85 23.36 -14.76 6.10
C LYS A 85 22.24 -13.73 6.17
N MET A 86 21.27 -13.85 5.27
CA MET A 86 20.05 -13.03 5.31
C MET A 86 19.20 -13.41 6.53
N ILE A 87 18.78 -12.39 7.27
CA ILE A 87 17.89 -12.48 8.43
C ILE A 87 16.69 -11.60 8.14
N ALA A 88 15.51 -12.21 8.16
CA ALA A 88 14.24 -11.55 7.97
C ALA A 88 13.60 -11.27 9.34
N ALA A 89 13.00 -10.10 9.47
CA ALA A 89 12.27 -9.66 10.63
C ALA A 89 10.95 -9.02 10.21
N PHE A 90 9.99 -9.06 11.11
CA PHE A 90 8.65 -8.55 10.87
C PHE A 90 8.25 -7.57 11.98
N GLY A 91 7.32 -6.69 11.66
CA GLY A 91 6.68 -5.79 12.60
C GLY A 91 5.19 -5.69 12.31
N VAL A 92 4.39 -5.75 13.36
CA VAL A 92 2.93 -5.59 13.39
C VAL A 92 2.63 -4.46 14.36
N HIS A 93 2.01 -3.40 13.86
CA HIS A 93 1.75 -2.18 14.61
C HIS A 93 0.25 -1.86 14.62
N PHE A 94 -0.37 -2.05 15.78
CA PHE A 94 -1.79 -1.79 16.05
C PHE A 94 -2.07 -0.36 16.47
N GLY A 95 -1.05 0.50 16.64
CA GLY A 95 -1.23 1.87 17.07
C GLY A 95 -0.14 2.30 18.05
N GLY A 96 -0.45 3.30 18.89
CA GLY A 96 0.52 3.97 19.77
C GLY A 96 1.53 3.03 20.44
N ASP A 97 2.72 3.55 20.74
CA ASP A 97 3.89 2.74 21.10
C ASP A 97 3.66 1.78 22.30
N ALA A 98 2.66 2.05 23.15
CA ALA A 98 2.28 1.22 24.31
C ALA A 98 1.19 0.17 24.04
N SER A 99 0.73 -0.01 22.79
CA SER A 99 -0.25 -1.05 22.46
C SER A 99 0.29 -2.44 22.81
N LYS A 100 -0.46 -3.20 23.62
CA LYS A 100 -0.13 -4.58 24.00
C LYS A 100 -0.12 -5.55 22.80
N TYR A 101 -0.72 -5.16 21.68
CA TYR A 101 -0.82 -5.96 20.46
C TYR A 101 0.31 -5.66 19.45
N ASN A 102 1.15 -4.66 19.71
CA ASN A 102 2.34 -4.44 18.88
C ASN A 102 3.29 -5.64 19.02
N VAL A 103 3.63 -6.27 17.90
CA VAL A 103 4.52 -7.44 17.88
C VAL A 103 5.64 -7.21 16.88
N LYS A 104 6.86 -7.57 17.29
CA LYS A 104 8.05 -7.58 16.44
C LYS A 104 8.83 -8.87 16.68
N GLY A 105 9.60 -9.29 15.69
CA GLY A 105 10.47 -10.45 15.88
C GLY A 105 11.22 -10.85 14.62
N LEU A 106 12.11 -11.82 14.80
CA LEU A 106 12.77 -12.49 13.69
C LEU A 106 11.84 -13.56 13.09
N VAL A 107 11.86 -13.69 11.78
CA VAL A 107 11.20 -14.80 11.11
C VAL A 107 11.92 -16.09 11.50
N PRO A 108 11.21 -17.17 11.90
CA PRO A 108 11.82 -18.45 12.25
C PRO A 108 12.83 -18.92 11.21
N GLY A 109 14.01 -19.35 11.65
CA GLY A 109 15.11 -19.75 10.75
C GLY A 109 14.81 -20.95 9.86
N THR A 110 13.72 -21.68 10.14
CA THR A 110 13.18 -22.77 9.32
C THR A 110 12.40 -22.27 8.11
N LEU A 111 12.01 -20.99 8.07
CA LEU A 111 11.33 -20.34 6.95
C LEU A 111 12.33 -19.55 6.09
N PRO A 112 12.02 -19.35 4.79
CA PRO A 112 12.87 -18.54 3.93
C PRO A 112 13.03 -17.11 4.45
N GLN A 113 14.27 -16.65 4.56
CA GLN A 113 14.61 -15.34 5.09
C GLN A 113 14.46 -14.26 4.01
N THR A 114 13.21 -13.92 3.69
CA THR A 114 12.83 -12.92 2.67
C THR A 114 11.83 -11.92 3.24
N SER A 115 11.74 -10.73 2.65
CA SER A 115 10.80 -9.70 3.12
C SER A 115 9.36 -10.14 2.93
N GLN A 116 9.06 -10.80 1.81
CA GLN A 116 7.73 -11.35 1.53
C GLN A 116 7.28 -12.38 2.58
N VAL A 117 8.19 -13.26 3.02
CA VAL A 117 7.87 -14.21 4.10
C VAL A 117 7.66 -13.50 5.42
N ALA A 118 8.46 -12.48 5.74
CA ALA A 118 8.25 -11.66 6.94
C ALA A 118 6.89 -10.95 6.91
N GLU A 119 6.49 -10.40 5.77
CA GLU A 119 5.19 -9.75 5.57
C GLU A 119 4.02 -10.73 5.69
N LEU A 120 4.13 -11.92 5.09
CA LEU A 120 3.11 -12.98 5.24
C LEU A 120 3.00 -13.46 6.70
N TYR A 121 4.13 -13.55 7.39
CA TYR A 121 4.16 -13.91 8.80
C TYR A 121 3.52 -12.81 9.67
N ALA A 122 3.82 -11.55 9.41
CA ALA A 122 3.19 -10.39 10.05
C ALA A 122 1.67 -10.39 9.84
N LEU A 123 1.21 -10.67 8.62
CA LEU A 123 -0.20 -10.77 8.29
C LEU A 123 -0.90 -11.88 9.09
N LYS A 124 -0.27 -13.05 9.23
CA LYS A 124 -0.82 -14.13 10.06
C LYS A 124 -1.03 -13.67 11.50
N LEU A 125 0.00 -13.08 12.10
CA LEU A 125 -0.08 -12.57 13.48
C LEU A 125 -1.12 -11.46 13.65
N ALA A 126 -1.29 -10.60 12.64
CA ALA A 126 -2.32 -9.58 12.65
C ALA A 126 -3.74 -10.17 12.63
N ILE A 127 -3.96 -11.24 11.86
CA ILE A 127 -5.23 -11.97 11.83
C ILE A 127 -5.47 -12.68 13.17
N ASP A 128 -4.47 -13.38 13.71
CA ASP A 128 -4.59 -14.07 14.99
C ASP A 128 -4.94 -13.06 16.11
N ALA A 129 -4.24 -11.92 16.17
CA ALA A 129 -4.52 -10.87 17.14
C ALA A 129 -5.90 -10.21 16.94
N MET A 130 -6.40 -10.07 15.71
CA MET A 130 -7.77 -9.58 15.47
C MET A 130 -8.81 -10.51 16.12
N MET A 131 -8.59 -11.83 16.07
CA MET A 131 -9.48 -12.79 16.72
C MET A 131 -9.46 -12.62 18.24
N ASP A 132 -8.25 -12.56 18.83
CA ASP A 132 -8.07 -12.35 20.27
C ASP A 132 -8.73 -11.03 20.73
N ILE A 133 -8.53 -9.95 19.97
CA ILE A 133 -9.15 -8.65 20.26
C ILE A 133 -10.67 -8.76 20.17
N SER A 134 -11.21 -9.45 19.16
CA SER A 134 -12.65 -9.61 19.00
C SER A 134 -13.30 -10.40 20.13
N ASP A 135 -12.58 -11.33 20.76
CA ASP A 135 -13.08 -12.12 21.89
C ASP A 135 -13.09 -11.30 23.20
N GLU A 136 -12.18 -10.33 23.35
CA GLU A 136 -12.11 -9.42 24.50
C GLU A 136 -13.00 -8.17 24.35
N ALA A 137 -13.33 -7.79 23.11
CA ALA A 137 -14.03 -6.54 22.80
C ALA A 137 -15.55 -6.62 23.09
N PRO A 138 -16.18 -5.50 23.49
CA PRO A 138 -17.63 -5.43 23.65
C PRO A 138 -18.39 -5.52 22.31
N VAL A 139 -17.70 -5.22 21.21
CA VAL A 139 -18.22 -5.26 19.84
C VAL A 139 -17.38 -6.24 19.05
N GLU A 140 -18.05 -7.15 18.35
CA GLU A 140 -17.38 -8.10 17.46
C GLU A 140 -16.66 -7.35 16.34
N ILE A 141 -15.38 -7.69 16.12
CA ILE A 141 -14.60 -7.09 15.04
C ILE A 141 -14.95 -7.76 13.72
N LYS A 142 -15.53 -6.98 12.81
CA LYS A 142 -15.97 -7.43 11.49
C LYS A 142 -14.98 -7.11 10.39
N GLN A 143 -14.04 -6.20 10.61
CA GLN A 143 -13.13 -5.77 9.56
C GLN A 143 -11.71 -5.55 10.08
N LEU A 144 -10.74 -6.13 9.37
CA LEU A 144 -9.32 -5.89 9.55
C LEU A 144 -8.75 -5.24 8.30
N VAL A 145 -8.26 -4.01 8.45
CA VAL A 145 -7.60 -3.25 7.38
C VAL A 145 -6.09 -3.32 7.55
N ILE A 146 -5.42 -3.97 6.60
CA ILE A 146 -3.97 -4.13 6.57
C ILE A 146 -3.34 -2.97 5.79
N MET A 147 -2.73 -2.04 6.51
CA MET A 147 -1.87 -1.01 5.92
C MET A 147 -0.49 -1.59 5.61
N THR A 148 -0.07 -1.47 4.36
CA THR A 148 1.25 -1.92 3.93
C THR A 148 1.73 -1.19 2.67
N GLU A 149 3.04 -1.14 2.48
CA GLU A 149 3.67 -0.67 1.23
C GLU A 149 3.98 -1.83 0.25
N SER A 150 3.65 -3.07 0.64
CA SER A 150 3.99 -4.27 -0.13
C SER A 150 3.04 -4.50 -1.31
N LEU A 151 3.51 -4.22 -2.52
CA LEU A 151 2.79 -4.60 -3.75
C LEU A 151 2.49 -6.10 -3.82
N TYR A 152 3.36 -6.93 -3.24
CA TYR A 152 3.15 -8.38 -3.21
C TYR A 152 1.88 -8.74 -2.44
N LEU A 153 1.62 -8.11 -1.30
CA LEU A 153 0.36 -8.32 -0.57
C LEU A 153 -0.82 -7.60 -1.24
N THR A 154 -0.68 -6.31 -1.56
CA THR A 154 -1.80 -5.47 -2.02
C THR A 154 -2.21 -5.68 -3.47
N GLN A 155 -1.45 -6.45 -4.26
CA GLN A 155 -1.89 -6.93 -5.57
C GLN A 155 -2.11 -8.44 -5.52
N GLY A 156 -1.18 -9.17 -4.90
CA GLY A 156 -1.23 -10.62 -4.82
C GLY A 156 -2.43 -11.13 -4.03
N LEU A 157 -2.48 -10.84 -2.72
CA LEU A 157 -3.52 -11.36 -1.82
C LEU A 157 -4.87 -10.63 -1.95
N SER A 158 -4.92 -9.50 -2.65
CA SER A 158 -6.12 -8.67 -2.75
C SER A 158 -6.82 -8.69 -4.12
N LYS A 159 -6.11 -9.07 -5.20
CA LYS A 159 -6.60 -9.03 -6.60
C LYS A 159 -6.27 -10.31 -7.35
N ASP A 160 -5.01 -10.72 -7.33
CA ASP A 160 -4.54 -11.84 -8.16
C ASP A 160 -4.81 -13.20 -7.51
N ILE A 161 -5.11 -13.24 -6.21
CA ILE A 161 -5.27 -14.47 -5.44
C ILE A 161 -6.33 -15.42 -6.01
N TRP A 162 -7.47 -14.91 -6.48
CA TRP A 162 -8.51 -15.75 -7.10
C TRP A 162 -8.06 -16.33 -8.44
N LYS A 163 -7.29 -15.57 -9.23
CA LYS A 163 -6.71 -16.08 -10.47
C LYS A 163 -5.68 -17.16 -10.19
N TRP A 164 -4.86 -16.96 -9.16
CA TRP A 164 -3.89 -17.96 -8.71
C TRP A 164 -4.57 -19.23 -8.20
N GLU A 165 -5.63 -19.12 -7.41
CA GLU A 165 -6.40 -20.28 -6.94
C GLU A 165 -6.94 -21.09 -8.12
N GLN A 166 -7.52 -20.41 -9.13
CA GLN A 166 -8.11 -21.05 -10.32
C GLN A 166 -7.08 -21.66 -11.28
N ASN A 167 -5.87 -21.09 -11.38
CA ASN A 167 -4.88 -21.50 -12.39
C ASN A 167 -3.78 -22.44 -11.86
N GLY A 168 -4.04 -23.10 -10.72
CA GLY A 168 -3.07 -24.03 -10.11
C GLY A 168 -1.89 -23.32 -9.46
N TRP A 169 -2.10 -22.11 -8.96
CA TRP A 169 -1.16 -21.29 -8.19
C TRP A 169 0.07 -20.87 -8.99
N ARG A 170 -0.20 -20.33 -10.19
CA ARG A 170 0.82 -19.86 -11.13
C ARG A 170 0.63 -18.38 -11.45
N THR A 171 1.74 -17.69 -11.68
CA THR A 171 1.75 -16.30 -12.15
C THR A 171 1.37 -16.24 -13.64
N ASN A 172 1.13 -15.03 -14.16
CA ASN A 172 0.89 -14.82 -15.59
C ASN A 172 2.06 -15.27 -16.48
N LYS A 173 3.28 -15.37 -15.91
CA LYS A 173 4.47 -15.91 -16.58
C LYS A 173 4.54 -17.44 -16.51
N LYS A 174 3.48 -18.11 -16.07
CA LYS A 174 3.36 -19.57 -15.86
C LYS A 174 4.33 -20.15 -14.82
N THR A 175 5.02 -19.32 -14.06
CA THR A 175 5.87 -19.74 -12.94
C THR A 175 5.05 -19.96 -11.67
N PRO A 176 5.48 -20.84 -10.75
CA PRO A 176 4.84 -20.96 -9.44
C PRO A 176 4.81 -19.63 -8.69
N VAL A 177 3.71 -19.35 -7.97
CA VAL A 177 3.62 -18.20 -7.06
C VAL A 177 4.68 -18.33 -5.96
N ALA A 178 5.41 -17.25 -5.69
CA ALA A 178 6.38 -17.22 -4.59
C ALA A 178 5.66 -17.49 -3.26
N ASN A 179 6.28 -18.29 -2.38
CA ASN A 179 5.73 -18.63 -1.06
C ASN A 179 4.32 -19.27 -1.11
N VAL A 180 4.01 -20.00 -2.19
CA VAL A 180 2.67 -20.54 -2.46
C VAL A 180 2.03 -21.28 -1.27
N LYS A 181 2.79 -22.03 -0.48
CA LYS A 181 2.26 -22.74 0.70
C LYS A 181 1.66 -21.78 1.71
N ALA A 182 2.40 -20.73 2.08
CA ALA A 182 1.93 -19.72 3.03
C ALA A 182 0.78 -18.89 2.46
N VAL A 183 0.86 -18.55 1.16
CA VAL A 183 -0.22 -17.83 0.46
C VAL A 183 -1.52 -18.66 0.45
N LYS A 184 -1.45 -19.96 0.19
CA LYS A 184 -2.60 -20.88 0.24
C LYS A 184 -3.23 -20.93 1.63
N GLU A 185 -2.40 -21.13 2.66
CA GLU A 185 -2.84 -21.19 4.06
C GLU A 185 -3.57 -19.91 4.46
N LEU A 186 -2.93 -18.74 4.25
CA LEU A 186 -3.53 -17.45 4.55
C LEU A 186 -4.79 -17.17 3.72
N HIS A 187 -4.82 -17.56 2.45
CA HIS A 187 -6.01 -17.38 1.63
C HIS A 187 -7.20 -18.20 2.16
N GLY A 188 -6.95 -19.44 2.60
CA GLY A 188 -7.95 -20.29 3.24
C GLY A 188 -8.48 -19.66 4.53
N VAL A 189 -7.59 -19.24 5.44
CA VAL A 189 -7.98 -18.57 6.69
C VAL A 189 -8.84 -17.34 6.42
N ILE A 190 -8.45 -16.49 5.45
CA ILE A 190 -9.25 -15.30 5.12
C ILE A 190 -10.61 -15.69 4.50
N LYS A 191 -10.69 -16.76 3.70
CA LYS A 191 -11.98 -17.26 3.16
C LYS A 191 -12.91 -17.77 4.26
N ASP A 192 -12.36 -18.43 5.27
CA ASP A 192 -13.14 -18.91 6.41
C ASP A 192 -13.70 -17.73 7.22
N LEU A 193 -12.89 -16.68 7.45
CA LEU A 193 -13.34 -15.42 8.06
C LEU A 193 -14.41 -14.72 7.22
N GLU A 194 -14.22 -14.66 5.90
CA GLU A 194 -15.21 -14.11 4.96
C GLU A 194 -16.55 -14.86 5.04
N GLY A 195 -16.51 -16.20 5.19
CA GLY A 195 -17.69 -17.03 5.42
C GLY A 195 -18.40 -16.77 6.76
N GLN A 196 -17.68 -16.23 7.75
CA GLN A 196 -18.22 -15.80 9.05
C GLN A 196 -18.70 -14.35 9.05
N GLY A 197 -18.65 -13.65 7.90
CA GLY A 197 -19.04 -12.24 7.79
C GLY A 197 -17.96 -11.25 8.21
N ARG A 198 -16.72 -11.72 8.41
CA ARG A 198 -15.55 -10.88 8.72
C ARG A 198 -14.75 -10.58 7.45
N LYS A 199 -14.14 -9.41 7.36
CA LYS A 199 -13.38 -8.96 6.19
C LYS A 199 -11.92 -8.71 6.54
N VAL A 200 -11.03 -9.12 5.65
CA VAL A 200 -9.61 -8.72 5.68
C VAL A 200 -9.31 -7.99 4.37
N GLU A 201 -8.97 -6.72 4.47
CA GLU A 201 -8.75 -5.86 3.30
C GLU A 201 -7.38 -5.22 3.35
N PHE A 202 -6.78 -5.02 2.18
CA PHE A 202 -5.45 -4.47 2.03
C PHE A 202 -5.52 -3.02 1.58
N TRP A 203 -4.84 -2.15 2.32
CA TRP A 203 -4.68 -0.74 2.00
C TRP A 203 -3.22 -0.45 1.63
N MET A 204 -2.99 -0.19 0.34
CA MET A 204 -1.69 0.30 -0.13
C MET A 204 -1.48 1.75 0.35
N VAL A 205 -0.42 1.99 1.09
CA VAL A 205 -0.07 3.30 1.63
C VAL A 205 1.37 3.67 1.32
N ASP A 206 1.66 4.97 1.29
CA ASP A 206 3.03 5.47 1.19
C ASP A 206 3.86 5.02 2.40
N ARG A 207 5.16 4.80 2.17
CA ARG A 207 6.15 4.41 3.20
C ARG A 207 5.99 5.19 4.52
N LYS A 208 5.82 6.51 4.44
CA LYS A 208 5.69 7.40 5.61
C LYS A 208 4.57 7.00 6.58
N PHE A 209 3.51 6.35 6.09
CA PHE A 209 2.38 5.90 6.90
C PHE A 209 2.58 4.47 7.43
N ASN A 210 3.59 3.74 6.95
CA ASN A 210 3.97 2.39 7.39
C ASN A 210 5.33 2.35 8.13
N ASP A 211 5.89 3.53 8.45
CA ASP A 211 7.22 3.66 9.06
C ASP A 211 7.28 3.01 10.45
N LYS A 212 6.18 3.03 11.20
CA LYS A 212 6.12 2.44 12.55
C LYS A 212 6.24 0.92 12.54
N ALA A 213 5.54 0.23 11.63
CA ALA A 213 5.70 -1.22 11.47
C ALA A 213 7.10 -1.57 10.96
N SER A 214 7.64 -0.76 10.05
CA SER A 214 9.02 -0.93 9.56
C SER A 214 10.05 -0.74 10.66
N PHE A 215 9.83 0.22 11.56
CA PHE A 215 10.67 0.47 12.72
C PHE A 215 10.68 -0.72 13.67
N LEU A 216 9.51 -1.27 14.00
CA LEU A 216 9.40 -2.50 14.80
C LEU A 216 10.22 -3.67 14.21
N ALA A 217 10.12 -3.89 12.89
CA ALA A 217 10.90 -4.93 12.21
C ALA A 217 12.41 -4.67 12.26
N ILE A 218 12.84 -3.41 12.12
CA ILE A 218 14.25 -3.01 12.23
C ILE A 218 14.76 -3.21 13.66
N GLU A 219 13.96 -2.84 14.65
CA GLU A 219 14.30 -2.99 16.06
C GLU A 219 14.50 -4.47 16.42
N ALA A 220 13.66 -5.37 15.91
CA ALA A 220 13.84 -6.81 16.06
C ALA A 220 15.15 -7.33 15.45
N LEU A 221 15.63 -6.75 14.35
CA LEU A 221 16.95 -7.08 13.78
C LEU A 221 18.09 -6.66 14.71
N VAL A 222 18.00 -5.45 15.27
CA VAL A 222 19.00 -4.92 16.20
C VAL A 222 19.06 -5.76 17.47
N GLU A 223 17.90 -6.08 18.06
CA GLU A 223 17.81 -6.97 19.23
C GLU A 223 18.34 -8.38 18.93
N GLY A 224 18.17 -8.84 17.68
CA GLY A 224 18.73 -10.08 17.16
C GLY A 224 20.24 -10.05 16.85
N GLY A 225 20.93 -8.94 17.16
CA GLY A 225 22.37 -8.78 16.92
C GLY A 225 22.74 -8.57 15.45
N VAL A 226 21.83 -8.06 14.63
CA VAL A 226 22.10 -7.73 13.22
C VAL A 226 22.41 -6.24 13.11
N GLU A 227 23.61 -5.90 12.67
CA GLU A 227 23.97 -4.51 12.41
C GLU A 227 23.09 -3.91 11.31
N VAL A 228 22.38 -2.84 11.65
CA VAL A 228 21.60 -2.06 10.68
C VAL A 228 22.41 -0.81 10.37
N GLN A 229 23.02 -0.75 9.18
CA GLN A 229 23.65 0.48 8.72
C GLN A 229 22.58 1.57 8.59
N GLU A 230 22.76 2.69 9.31
CA GLU A 230 21.91 3.86 9.15
C GLU A 230 21.94 4.32 7.69
N VAL A 231 20.77 4.38 7.05
CA VAL A 231 20.61 5.12 5.79
C VAL A 231 20.77 6.59 6.14
N LYS A 232 21.99 7.14 6.01
CA LYS A 232 22.23 8.58 6.13
C LYS A 232 21.26 9.28 5.18
N GLY A 233 20.23 9.92 5.75
CA GLY A 233 19.31 10.75 5.00
C GLY A 233 20.11 11.71 4.13
N LYS A 234 19.86 11.71 2.81
CA LYS A 234 20.43 12.70 1.90
C LYS A 234 20.11 14.09 2.49
N LYS A 235 21.11 14.74 3.10
CA LYS A 235 21.01 16.14 3.51
C LYS A 235 20.56 16.93 2.30
N LYS A 236 19.41 17.59 2.40
CA LYS A 236 18.89 18.50 1.38
C LYS A 236 20.04 19.40 0.91
N ALA A 237 20.30 19.38 -0.40
CA ALA A 237 21.27 20.28 -1.02
C ALA A 237 20.94 21.72 -0.61
N LYS A 238 21.93 22.43 -0.04
CA LYS A 238 21.83 23.85 0.27
C LYS A 238 21.41 24.60 -1.00
N LYS A 239 20.30 25.33 -0.92
CA LYS A 239 19.88 26.32 -1.94
C LYS A 239 21.08 27.18 -2.31
N SER A 240 21.53 27.09 -3.55
CA SER A 240 22.48 28.01 -4.14
C SER A 240 21.88 29.43 -4.11
N LYS A 241 22.63 30.36 -3.53
CA LYS A 241 22.29 31.79 -3.50
C LYS A 241 22.24 32.31 -4.94
N LYS A 242 21.10 32.88 -5.34
CA LYS A 242 20.97 33.71 -6.55
C LYS A 242 22.00 34.85 -6.49
N PRO A 243 22.78 35.11 -7.56
CA PRO A 243 23.58 36.33 -7.62
C PRO A 243 22.69 37.56 -7.88
N LYS A 244 23.01 38.65 -7.18
CA LYS A 244 22.37 39.96 -7.29
C LYS A 244 22.65 40.59 -8.68
N LYS A 245 21.58 41.06 -9.33
CA LYS A 245 21.60 41.98 -10.48
C LYS A 245 22.42 43.24 -10.11
N LYS A 246 23.44 43.57 -10.90
CA LYS A 246 24.00 44.92 -10.99
C LYS A 246 23.66 45.49 -12.37
N THR A 247 23.04 46.66 -12.33
CA THR A 247 22.74 47.55 -13.45
C THR A 247 24.00 48.19 -14.03
N LYS A 248 24.08 48.35 -15.36
CA LYS A 248 24.31 49.67 -15.99
C LYS A 248 24.09 49.65 -17.51
N ALA A 249 23.67 50.82 -17.97
CA ALA A 249 23.25 51.32 -19.27
C ALA A 249 24.09 50.96 -20.51
N GLY A 250 23.40 50.90 -21.65
CA GLY A 250 23.57 51.92 -22.71
C GLY A 250 24.07 51.45 -24.08
N SER A 251 23.32 51.87 -25.11
CA SER A 251 23.63 51.87 -26.57
C SER A 251 23.42 50.52 -27.27
N GLY A 252 22.75 50.39 -28.41
CA GLY A 252 22.16 51.33 -29.36
C GLY A 252 21.95 50.57 -30.69
N ASP A 253 20.92 50.96 -31.43
CA ASP A 253 20.67 50.68 -32.86
C ASP A 253 20.18 49.29 -33.34
N GLY A 254 19.04 49.34 -34.05
CA GLY A 254 19.05 48.95 -35.46
C GLY A 254 18.26 47.70 -35.88
N ASN A 255 17.02 47.95 -36.31
CA ASN A 255 16.39 47.38 -37.51
C ASN A 255 15.84 45.91 -37.53
N LYS A 256 14.55 45.83 -37.87
CA LYS A 256 13.83 44.70 -38.53
C LYS A 256 13.97 44.86 -40.07
N PRO A 257 13.31 44.07 -40.94
CA PRO A 257 12.94 42.64 -40.97
C PRO A 257 13.40 41.98 -42.30
N GLY A 258 13.07 40.70 -42.55
CA GLY A 258 13.20 40.14 -43.90
C GLY A 258 12.86 38.66 -44.00
N ASP A 259 11.84 38.37 -44.80
CA ASP A 259 11.30 37.07 -45.15
C ASP A 259 12.22 36.22 -46.05
N ASN A 260 11.84 34.94 -46.15
CA ASN A 260 11.68 34.13 -47.38
C ASN A 260 12.70 33.04 -47.76
N LEU A 261 12.08 31.94 -48.24
CA LEU A 261 12.49 30.99 -49.29
C LEU A 261 13.56 29.93 -48.91
N GLU A 262 13.53 28.67 -49.35
CA GLU A 262 12.57 27.78 -50.03
C GLU A 262 13.24 26.37 -50.05
N ASP A 263 12.64 25.41 -50.77
CA ASP A 263 13.14 24.09 -51.23
C ASP A 263 12.67 22.86 -50.42
N ALA A 264 11.59 22.16 -50.86
CA ALA A 264 11.47 21.21 -52.00
C ALA A 264 11.99 19.80 -51.62
N LYS A 265 11.33 18.64 -51.79
CA LYS A 265 10.41 18.08 -52.82
C LYS A 265 9.69 16.85 -52.20
N THR A 266 8.38 16.62 -52.42
CA THR A 266 7.73 15.73 -53.43
C THR A 266 8.12 14.23 -53.30
N ASP A 267 7.27 13.21 -53.41
CA ASP A 267 6.00 13.01 -54.12
C ASP A 267 5.10 11.99 -53.38
N GLY A 268 3.79 12.09 -53.59
CA GLY A 268 2.82 11.06 -53.24
C GLY A 268 2.59 10.08 -54.39
N ASP A 269 1.89 8.98 -54.09
CA ASP A 269 0.88 8.42 -55.00
C ASP A 269 -0.04 7.46 -54.22
N GLU A 270 -1.33 7.77 -54.27
CA GLU A 270 -2.46 6.93 -53.88
C GLU A 270 -2.89 6.02 -55.03
N GLN A 271 -3.25 4.77 -54.70
CA GLN A 271 -4.29 3.92 -55.31
C GLN A 271 -4.19 2.57 -54.56
N GLY A 272 -5.22 1.84 -54.14
CA GLY A 272 -6.65 1.86 -54.40
C GLY A 272 -7.14 0.42 -54.24
N SER A 273 -7.97 0.15 -53.22
CA SER A 273 -9.02 -0.90 -53.12
C SER A 273 -8.72 -2.39 -53.42
N LYS A 274 -8.99 -3.26 -52.43
CA LYS A 274 -10.04 -4.33 -52.40
C LYS A 274 -9.61 -5.62 -51.66
N GLU A 275 -10.55 -6.08 -50.83
CA GLU A 275 -10.94 -7.47 -50.51
C GLU A 275 -9.91 -8.49 -49.97
N GLY A 276 -10.26 -9.13 -48.84
CA GLY A 276 -9.60 -10.36 -48.40
C GLY A 276 -9.90 -10.79 -46.96
N SER A 277 -11.01 -11.49 -46.78
CA SER A 277 -11.45 -12.17 -45.55
C SER A 277 -10.51 -13.30 -45.07
N LYS A 278 -10.70 -13.70 -43.79
CA LYS A 278 -10.39 -14.97 -43.08
C LYS A 278 -9.43 -14.73 -41.91
N GLY A 279 -9.69 -15.16 -40.68
CA GLY A 279 -10.65 -16.09 -40.11
C GLY A 279 -9.98 -16.66 -38.86
N TRP A 280 -10.63 -16.54 -37.70
CA TRP A 280 -10.17 -17.18 -36.46
C TRP A 280 -10.75 -18.59 -36.42
N ASP A 281 -9.87 -19.59 -36.28
CA ASP A 281 -10.25 -20.96 -35.96
C ASP A 281 -10.12 -21.21 -34.46
N CYS A 282 -10.95 -22.17 -34.02
CA CYS A 282 -11.51 -22.38 -32.69
C CYS A 282 -10.54 -22.91 -31.63
#